data_AF-A0A8C2M4Y3-F1
#
_entry.id   AF-A0A8C2M4Y3-F1
#
_cell.length_a   1.000
_cell.length_b   1.000
_cell.length_c   1.000
_cell.angle_alpha   90.00
_cell.angle_beta   90.00
_cell.angle_gamma   90.00
#
_symmetry.space_group_name_H-M   'P 1'
#
loop_
_entity.id
_entity.type
_entity.pdbx_description
1 polymer ?
#
loop_
_entity_poly.entity_id
_entity_poly.type
_entity_poly.pdbx_seq_one_letter_code
_entity_poly.pdbx_strand_id
1 'polypeptide(L)'
;HHLYASPCSMNHYLYNTTLEWLSQHKFDMVWSEEGYNLYNAVYAVAHTYHEIILQQLESQNIAKPTGVFRDCHQMASLLKYRVFTNPVGELVDMNLRKKLCANYDIYNIWNFPQGFGLKVKIGSYSSYLPQSQQLHISEDLELSMGSILVPTSTCSVTCTPGFRKFYQEQAPDCCFDCAWCPENEISNETGMSFCNIFSFQK
;
A
#
# COMPACT_ATOMS: atom_id res chain seq x y z
N HIS A 1 21.05 -24.79 -8.07
CA HIS A 1 21.83 -23.55 -7.83
C HIS A 1 21.93 -23.33 -6.33
N HIS A 2 23.13 -23.47 -5.79
CA HIS A 2 23.45 -23.36 -4.37
C HIS A 2 23.35 -21.91 -3.91
N LEU A 3 22.52 -21.64 -2.89
CA LEU A 3 22.51 -20.37 -2.16
C LEU A 3 23.64 -20.41 -1.13
N TYR A 4 24.74 -19.73 -1.41
CA TYR A 4 25.79 -19.47 -0.44
C TYR A 4 25.30 -18.37 0.53
N ALA A 5 25.37 -18.65 1.82
CA ALA A 5 25.29 -17.62 2.85
C ALA A 5 26.61 -16.84 2.85
N SER A 6 26.56 -15.56 2.50
CA SER A 6 27.71 -14.66 2.60
C SER A 6 27.95 -14.30 4.08
N PRO A 7 29.20 -14.33 4.57
CA PRO A 7 29.51 -13.88 5.93
C PRO A 7 29.33 -12.36 6.03
N CYS A 8 28.67 -11.88 7.09
CA CYS A 8 28.65 -10.46 7.43
C CYS A 8 30.08 -9.98 7.76
N SER A 9 30.75 -9.36 6.80
CA SER A 9 31.92 -8.52 7.04
C SER A 9 31.44 -7.07 7.18
N MET A 10 31.54 -6.54 8.40
CA MET A 10 31.24 -5.14 8.69
C MET A 10 32.44 -4.31 8.27
N ASN A 11 32.51 -3.95 6.99
CA ASN A 11 33.45 -2.94 6.52
C ASN A 11 33.00 -1.60 7.07
N HIS A 12 33.76 -1.05 8.01
CA HIS A 12 33.66 0.34 8.44
C HIS A 12 33.98 1.24 7.23
N TYR A 13 32.95 1.65 6.48
CA TYR A 13 33.06 2.76 5.55
C TYR A 13 32.99 4.05 6.35
N LEU A 14 34.15 4.66 6.61
CA LEU A 14 34.23 6.01 7.16
C LEU A 14 33.85 6.99 6.03
N TYR A 15 32.58 7.41 5.99
CA TYR A 15 32.09 8.37 5.00
C TYR A 15 32.43 9.80 5.47
N ASN A 16 33.56 10.35 5.02
CA ASN A 16 33.95 11.74 5.26
C ASN A 16 33.23 12.73 4.34
N THR A 17 31.89 12.67 4.28
CA THR A 17 31.07 13.64 3.53
C THR A 17 29.68 13.70 4.16
N THR A 18 29.59 14.24 5.37
CA THR A 18 28.32 14.34 6.10
C THR A 18 27.49 15.55 5.68
N LEU A 19 28.08 16.73 5.43
CA LEU A 19 27.28 17.95 5.24
C LEU A 19 26.70 18.10 3.81
N GLU A 20 27.47 17.77 2.77
CA GLU A 20 27.00 17.84 1.38
C GLU A 20 26.04 16.71 1.01
N TRP A 21 26.20 15.53 1.62
CA TRP A 21 25.28 14.42 1.43
C TRP A 21 23.93 14.69 2.10
N LEU A 22 23.94 15.28 3.31
CA LEU A 22 22.73 15.69 4.02
C LEU A 22 21.99 16.84 3.33
N SER A 23 22.69 17.72 2.61
CA SER A 23 22.04 18.82 1.87
C SER A 23 21.38 18.35 0.56
N GLN A 24 21.89 17.27 -0.05
CA GLN A 24 21.31 16.65 -1.24
C GLN A 24 20.09 15.77 -0.93
N HIS A 25 20.06 15.16 0.27
CA HIS A 25 18.97 14.29 0.69
C HIS A 25 18.06 15.07 1.66
N LYS A 26 16.94 15.57 1.15
CA LYS A 26 15.89 16.14 2.01
C LYS A 26 15.26 15.00 2.81
N PHE A 27 15.60 14.89 4.08
CA PHE A 27 14.98 13.92 4.98
C PHE A 27 13.60 14.42 5.37
N ASP A 28 12.59 13.57 5.19
CA ASP A 28 11.31 13.78 5.85
C ASP A 28 11.52 13.67 7.36
N MET A 29 11.03 14.66 8.11
CA MET A 29 11.13 14.65 9.58
C MET A 29 10.11 13.69 10.20
N VAL A 30 9.12 13.24 9.42
CA VAL A 30 8.19 12.18 9.81
C VAL A 30 8.83 10.83 9.52
N TRP A 31 8.77 9.92 10.51
CA TRP A 31 9.28 8.56 10.33
C TRP A 31 8.56 7.87 9.16
N SER A 32 9.31 7.29 8.25
CA SER A 32 8.72 6.46 7.20
C SER A 32 8.09 5.21 7.83
N GLU A 33 7.06 4.67 7.18
CA GLU A 33 6.44 3.42 7.60
C GLU A 33 7.49 2.28 7.68
N GLU A 34 8.44 2.28 6.74
CA GLU A 34 9.58 1.37 6.71
C GLU A 34 10.50 1.53 7.92
N GLY A 35 10.83 2.78 8.28
CA GLY A 35 11.65 3.08 9.45
C GLY A 35 10.97 2.65 10.75
N TYR A 36 9.66 2.88 10.85
CA TYR A 36 8.85 2.45 11.99
C TYR A 36 8.74 0.92 12.08
N ASN A 37 8.53 0.25 10.95
CA ASN A 37 8.52 -1.20 10.86
C ASN A 37 9.88 -1.80 11.24
N LEU A 38 10.99 -1.19 10.79
CA LEU A 38 12.35 -1.61 11.15
C LEU A 38 12.60 -1.46 12.65
N TYR A 39 12.22 -0.33 13.22
CA TYR A 39 12.31 -0.08 14.66
C TYR A 39 11.55 -1.13 15.47
N ASN A 40 10.29 -1.40 15.12
CA ASN A 40 9.49 -2.42 15.78
C ASN A 40 10.08 -3.82 15.58
N ALA A 41 10.67 -4.13 14.42
CA ALA A 41 11.34 -5.41 14.18
C ALA A 41 12.57 -5.61 15.09
N VAL A 42 13.40 -4.57 15.27
CA VAL A 42 14.55 -4.60 16.18
C VAL A 42 14.08 -4.81 17.62
N TYR A 43 13.02 -4.12 18.05
CA TYR A 43 12.43 -4.31 19.37
C TYR A 43 11.88 -5.73 19.55
N ALA A 44 11.20 -6.30 18.56
CA ALA A 44 10.69 -7.66 18.63
C ALA A 44 11.82 -8.67 18.89
N VAL A 45 12.97 -8.50 18.22
CA VAL A 45 14.18 -9.30 18.42
C VAL A 45 14.73 -9.13 19.83
N ALA A 46 14.87 -7.88 20.30
CA ALA A 46 15.37 -7.59 21.65
C ALA A 46 14.48 -8.18 22.74
N HIS A 47 13.16 -8.04 22.62
CA HIS A 47 12.19 -8.64 23.55
C HIS A 47 12.28 -10.17 23.57
N THR A 48 12.40 -10.80 22.39
CA THR A 48 12.54 -12.26 22.31
C THR A 48 13.82 -12.73 22.97
N TYR A 49 14.92 -12.03 22.69
CA TYR A 49 16.21 -12.34 23.28
C TYR A 49 16.21 -12.18 24.80
N HIS A 50 15.57 -11.13 25.31
CA HIS A 50 15.43 -10.90 26.74
C HIS A 50 14.66 -12.03 27.43
N GLU A 51 13.56 -12.50 26.84
CA GLU A 51 12.77 -13.61 27.37
C GLU A 51 13.57 -14.92 27.43
N ILE A 52 14.36 -15.22 26.40
CA ILE A 52 15.23 -16.40 26.38
C ILE A 52 16.25 -16.34 27.53
N ILE A 53 16.84 -15.16 27.79
CA ILE A 53 17.77 -14.99 28.92
C ILE A 53 17.05 -15.21 30.24
N LEU A 54 15.85 -14.65 30.42
CA LEU A 54 15.07 -14.84 31.65
C LEU A 54 14.76 -16.32 31.89
N GLN A 55 14.31 -17.06 30.86
CA GLN A 55 14.06 -18.51 30.97
C GLN A 55 15.32 -19.30 31.33
N GLN A 56 16.49 -18.91 30.80
CA GLN A 56 17.77 -19.54 31.17
C GLN A 56 18.15 -19.28 32.64
N LEU A 57 17.88 -18.08 33.15
CA LEU A 57 18.13 -17.74 34.55
C LEU A 57 17.19 -18.47 35.51
N GLU A 58 15.89 -18.54 35.19
CA GLU A 58 14.88 -19.21 36.00
C GLU A 58 15.07 -20.73 36.06
N SER A 59 15.55 -21.34 34.98
CA SER A 59 15.77 -22.79 34.90
C SER A 59 17.02 -23.30 35.66
N GLN A 60 17.72 -22.44 36.42
CA GLN A 60 18.96 -22.73 37.17
C GLN A 60 20.10 -23.38 36.35
N ASN A 61 20.00 -23.40 35.02
CA ASN A 61 20.89 -24.22 34.19
C ASN A 61 22.26 -23.59 33.90
N ILE A 62 22.51 -22.31 34.24
CA ILE A 62 23.80 -21.66 33.94
C ILE A 62 24.16 -20.59 34.98
N ALA A 63 25.36 -20.68 35.56
CA ALA A 63 25.92 -19.69 36.50
C ALA A 63 26.26 -18.33 35.85
N LYS A 64 26.21 -18.23 34.51
CA LYS A 64 26.40 -17.02 33.70
C LYS A 64 25.79 -17.23 32.31
N PRO A 65 24.69 -16.56 31.95
CA PRO A 65 24.19 -16.58 30.58
C PRO A 65 25.30 -16.08 29.65
N THR A 66 25.71 -16.89 28.68
CA THR A 66 26.80 -16.51 27.75
C THR A 66 26.36 -15.45 26.75
N GLY A 67 25.06 -15.15 26.66
CA GLY A 67 24.51 -14.24 25.67
C GLY A 67 24.71 -14.70 24.22
N VAL A 68 25.10 -15.97 24.02
CA VAL A 68 25.33 -16.53 22.69
C VAL A 68 24.17 -17.42 22.32
N PHE A 69 23.32 -16.90 21.45
CA PHE A 69 22.20 -17.64 20.89
C PHE A 69 22.68 -18.47 19.69
N ARG A 70 22.56 -19.80 19.77
CA ARG A 70 23.05 -20.72 18.72
C ARG A 70 21.93 -21.31 17.84
N ASP A 71 20.68 -21.25 18.29
CA ASP A 71 19.57 -21.93 17.62
C ASP A 71 18.61 -20.94 16.94
N CYS A 72 18.99 -20.45 15.77
CA CYS A 72 18.15 -19.56 14.95
C CYS A 72 16.71 -20.08 14.77
N HIS A 73 16.48 -21.39 14.82
CA HIS A 73 15.14 -21.97 14.69
C HIS A 73 14.26 -21.67 15.92
N GLN A 74 14.82 -21.76 17.13
CA GLN A 74 14.11 -21.39 18.36
C GLN A 74 13.77 -19.88 18.40
N MET A 75 14.65 -19.01 17.91
CA MET A 75 14.35 -17.57 17.84
C MET A 75 13.26 -17.28 16.82
N ALA A 76 13.34 -17.88 15.64
CA ALA A 76 12.35 -17.71 14.59
C ALA A 76 10.95 -18.19 15.03
N SER A 77 10.88 -19.30 15.78
CA SER A 77 9.60 -19.83 16.27
C SER A 77 8.96 -18.91 17.32
N LEU A 78 9.76 -18.34 18.24
CA LEU A 78 9.29 -17.39 19.24
C LEU A 78 8.89 -16.03 18.63
N LEU A 79 9.66 -15.55 17.66
CA LEU A 79 9.36 -14.29 16.96
C LEU A 79 8.05 -14.36 16.16
N LYS A 80 7.78 -15.50 15.51
CA LYS A 80 6.65 -15.67 14.59
C LYS A 80 5.28 -15.35 15.20
N TYR A 81 5.13 -15.52 16.51
CA TYR A 81 3.88 -15.32 17.23
C TYR A 81 3.98 -14.26 18.33
N ARG A 82 5.06 -13.44 18.32
CA ARG A 82 5.30 -12.48 19.37
C ARG A 82 4.33 -11.31 19.28
N VAL A 83 3.79 -10.95 20.44
CA VAL A 83 3.02 -9.73 20.67
C VAL A 83 3.69 -8.96 21.81
N PHE A 84 3.91 -7.67 21.63
CA PHE A 84 4.51 -6.81 22.67
C PHE A 84 4.02 -5.36 22.54
N THR A 85 4.17 -4.58 23.59
CA THR A 85 3.91 -3.14 23.57
C THR A 85 5.21 -2.40 23.32
N ASN A 86 5.27 -1.55 22.29
CA ASN A 86 6.47 -0.76 22.01
C ASN A 86 6.57 0.47 22.95
N PRO A 87 7.70 1.19 22.98
CA PRO A 87 7.89 2.35 23.86
C PRO A 87 6.91 3.52 23.64
N VAL A 88 6.23 3.56 22.50
CA VAL A 88 5.19 4.56 22.19
C VAL A 88 3.82 4.12 22.73
N GLY A 89 3.70 2.90 23.27
CA GLY A 89 2.48 2.36 23.87
C GLY A 89 1.61 1.55 22.90
N GLU A 90 2.09 1.28 21.68
CA GLU A 90 1.34 0.53 20.67
C GLU A 90 1.56 -0.98 20.79
N LEU A 91 0.49 -1.76 20.58
CA LEU A 91 0.56 -3.22 20.53
C LEU A 91 1.06 -3.67 19.15
N VAL A 92 2.22 -4.32 19.12
CA VAL A 92 2.84 -4.87 17.91
C VAL A 92 2.64 -6.37 17.87
N ASP A 93 1.98 -6.88 16.82
CA ASP A 93 1.81 -8.32 16.55
C ASP A 93 2.69 -8.73 15.35
N MET A 94 3.66 -9.63 15.60
CA MET A 94 4.57 -10.15 14.59
C MET A 94 3.96 -11.30 13.76
N ASN A 95 2.75 -11.75 14.10
CA ASN A 95 2.07 -12.82 13.37
C ASN A 95 1.59 -12.36 11.99
N LEU A 96 2.45 -12.59 11.00
CA LEU A 96 2.20 -12.23 9.59
C LEU A 96 0.92 -12.83 9.01
N ARG A 97 0.41 -13.97 9.51
CA ARG A 97 -0.84 -14.56 8.99
C ARG A 97 -2.09 -13.75 9.34
N LYS A 98 -2.08 -13.00 10.44
CA LYS A 98 -3.16 -12.05 10.79
C LYS A 98 -3.04 -10.74 10.02
N LYS A 99 -1.85 -10.41 9.52
CA LYS A 99 -1.54 -9.15 8.78
C LYS A 99 -2.17 -9.10 7.37
N LEU A 100 -2.87 -10.15 6.94
CA LEU A 100 -3.64 -10.16 5.68
C LEU A 100 -4.83 -9.19 5.71
N CYS A 101 -5.32 -8.82 6.90
CA CYS A 101 -6.31 -7.76 7.06
C CYS A 101 -5.60 -6.44 7.37
N ALA A 102 -5.25 -5.70 6.33
CA ALA A 102 -4.54 -4.43 6.48
C ALA A 102 -5.53 -3.25 6.53
N ASN A 103 -5.17 -2.27 7.34
CA ASN A 103 -5.65 -0.90 7.24
C ASN A 103 -4.60 -0.11 6.49
N TYR A 104 -5.02 0.71 5.53
CA TYR A 104 -4.12 1.58 4.78
C TYR A 104 -4.58 3.01 4.89
N ASP A 105 -3.62 3.92 5.00
CA ASP A 105 -3.88 5.34 4.83
C ASP A 105 -3.66 5.73 3.36
N ILE A 106 -4.59 6.52 2.82
CA ILE A 106 -4.53 7.01 1.45
C ILE A 106 -4.07 8.46 1.48
N TYR A 107 -3.07 8.78 0.68
CA TYR A 107 -2.44 10.09 0.67
C TYR A 107 -2.44 10.70 -0.73
N ASN A 108 -2.61 12.01 -0.79
CA ASN A 108 -2.30 12.83 -1.96
C ASN A 108 -0.95 13.53 -1.75
N ILE A 109 -0.16 13.67 -2.81
CA ILE A 109 1.15 14.33 -2.76
C ILE A 109 1.02 15.67 -3.47
N TRP A 110 1.09 16.75 -2.70
CA TRP A 110 1.08 18.11 -3.23
C TRP A 110 2.48 18.54 -3.56
N ASN A 111 2.74 18.78 -4.84
CA ASN A 111 4.05 19.21 -5.32
C ASN A 111 4.14 20.73 -5.30
N PHE A 112 5.08 21.25 -4.50
CA PHE A 112 5.44 22.66 -4.44
C PHE A 112 6.71 22.92 -5.28
N PRO A 113 6.91 24.16 -5.75
CA PRO A 113 8.15 24.57 -6.41
C PRO A 113 9.40 24.20 -5.58
N GLN A 114 10.55 24.05 -6.24
CA GLN A 114 11.83 23.66 -5.61
C GLN A 114 11.88 22.22 -5.05
N GLY A 115 10.98 21.35 -5.53
CA GLY A 115 10.99 19.93 -5.20
C GLY A 115 10.60 19.65 -3.75
N PHE A 116 9.66 20.43 -3.21
CA PHE A 116 9.04 20.14 -1.92
C PHE A 116 7.72 19.43 -2.18
N GLY A 117 7.55 18.22 -1.64
CA GLY A 117 6.29 17.49 -1.67
C GLY A 117 5.66 17.48 -0.28
N LEU A 118 4.37 17.75 -0.17
CA LEU A 118 3.62 17.53 1.06
C LEU A 118 2.70 16.32 0.89
N LYS A 119 2.86 15.32 1.76
CA LYS A 119 2.00 14.15 1.80
C LYS A 119 0.80 14.44 2.71
N VAL A 120 -0.37 14.61 2.13
CA VAL A 120 -1.61 14.93 2.84
C VAL A 120 -2.48 13.68 2.90
N LYS A 121 -2.91 13.24 4.09
CA LYS A 121 -3.83 12.11 4.23
C LYS A 121 -5.21 12.54 3.74
N ILE A 122 -5.75 11.81 2.78
CA ILE A 122 -7.05 12.10 2.14
C ILE A 122 -8.07 10.99 2.39
N GLY A 123 -7.68 9.90 3.02
CA GLY A 123 -8.58 8.78 3.23
C GLY A 123 -7.92 7.61 3.93
N SER A 124 -8.68 6.54 4.04
CA SER A 124 -8.23 5.26 4.55
C SER A 124 -9.00 4.11 3.92
N TYR A 125 -8.37 2.93 3.96
CA TYR A 125 -8.97 1.67 3.61
C TYR A 125 -8.90 0.72 4.82
N SER A 126 -9.97 -0.01 5.09
CA SER A 126 -10.00 -1.06 6.12
C SER A 126 -10.69 -2.31 5.62
N SER A 127 -9.94 -3.41 5.56
CA SER A 127 -10.46 -4.74 5.21
C SER A 127 -11.39 -5.35 6.26
N TYR A 128 -11.45 -4.77 7.47
CA TYR A 128 -12.30 -5.24 8.56
C TYR A 128 -13.76 -4.75 8.46
N LEU A 129 -14.02 -3.77 7.59
CA LEU A 129 -15.34 -3.19 7.42
C LEU A 129 -16.14 -3.91 6.31
N PRO A 130 -17.48 -3.80 6.31
CA PRO A 130 -18.32 -4.26 5.21
C PRO A 130 -17.91 -3.62 3.88
N GLN A 131 -18.06 -4.33 2.75
CA GLN A 131 -17.54 -3.93 1.43
C GLN A 131 -17.85 -2.47 1.05
N SER A 132 -19.04 -1.95 1.35
CA SER A 132 -19.44 -0.57 1.05
C SER A 132 -18.76 0.50 1.91
N GLN A 133 -18.11 0.11 3.00
CA GLN A 133 -17.47 1.00 3.98
C GLN A 133 -15.96 0.78 4.07
N GLN A 134 -15.41 -0.15 3.29
CA GLN A 134 -13.97 -0.45 3.33
C GLN A 134 -13.11 0.72 2.88
N LEU A 135 -13.61 1.55 1.97
CA LEU A 135 -12.89 2.72 1.45
C LEU A 135 -13.58 4.00 1.93
N HIS A 136 -12.81 4.89 2.54
CA HIS A 136 -13.25 6.22 2.92
C HIS A 136 -12.28 7.25 2.34
N ILE A 137 -12.77 8.15 1.49
CA ILE A 137 -12.00 9.28 0.94
C ILE A 137 -12.72 10.56 1.35
N SER A 138 -11.97 11.51 1.91
CA SER A 138 -12.48 12.83 2.29
C SER A 138 -12.89 13.63 1.05
N GLU A 139 -14.08 14.23 1.10
CA GLU A 139 -14.63 15.08 0.04
C GLU A 139 -13.82 16.37 -0.16
N ASP A 140 -13.01 16.79 0.83
CA ASP A 140 -12.16 17.99 0.76
C ASP A 140 -11.03 17.88 -0.27
N LEU A 141 -10.90 16.73 -0.96
CA LEU A 141 -9.98 16.54 -2.09
C LEU A 141 -10.23 17.56 -3.21
N GLU A 142 -11.49 17.97 -3.40
CA GLU A 142 -11.93 18.90 -4.45
C GLU A 142 -11.26 20.27 -4.39
N LEU A 143 -10.80 20.70 -3.20
CA LEU A 143 -10.23 22.03 -3.02
C LEU A 143 -8.73 22.11 -3.38
N SER A 144 -8.03 20.96 -3.42
CA SER A 144 -6.57 20.94 -3.46
C SER A 144 -5.93 20.95 -4.85
N MET A 145 -6.66 20.52 -5.89
CA MET A 145 -6.11 20.38 -7.25
C MET A 145 -6.32 21.61 -8.12
N GLY A 146 -6.94 22.68 -7.62
CA GLY A 146 -7.26 23.88 -8.43
C GLY A 146 -8.33 23.63 -9.51
N SER A 147 -8.88 22.42 -9.57
CA SER A 147 -9.99 22.01 -10.44
C SER A 147 -11.00 21.21 -9.63
N ILE A 148 -12.26 21.62 -9.67
CA ILE A 148 -13.41 21.00 -8.97
C ILE A 148 -13.74 19.59 -9.52
N LEU A 149 -13.09 19.17 -10.62
CA LEU A 149 -13.50 17.98 -11.37
C LEU A 149 -12.48 16.84 -11.23
N VAL A 150 -12.91 15.73 -10.64
CA VAL A 150 -12.21 14.45 -10.70
C VAL A 150 -11.97 14.10 -12.18
N PRO A 151 -10.72 13.83 -12.60
CA PRO A 151 -10.43 13.54 -14.00
C PRO A 151 -11.11 12.23 -14.40
N THR A 152 -11.75 12.23 -15.57
CA THR A 152 -12.31 11.02 -16.15
C THR A 152 -11.19 10.19 -16.77
N SER A 153 -11.15 8.90 -16.43
CA SER A 153 -10.19 7.92 -16.99
C SER A 153 -10.93 6.90 -17.86
N THR A 154 -11.80 7.41 -18.74
CA THR A 154 -12.59 6.59 -19.67
C THR A 154 -11.94 6.58 -21.04
N CYS A 155 -11.78 5.40 -21.64
CA CYS A 155 -11.20 5.26 -22.97
C CYS A 155 -12.08 5.87 -24.06
N SER A 156 -13.40 5.66 -23.94
CA SER A 156 -14.39 6.14 -24.89
C SER A 156 -15.47 6.92 -24.18
N VAL A 157 -15.94 8.00 -24.82
CA VAL A 157 -17.09 8.77 -24.37
C VAL A 157 -18.37 7.98 -24.60
N THR A 158 -19.36 8.18 -23.72
CA THR A 158 -20.67 7.51 -23.84
C THR A 158 -21.36 7.91 -25.14
N CYS A 159 -21.79 6.94 -25.94
CA CYS A 159 -22.53 7.22 -27.17
C CYS A 159 -23.88 7.86 -26.87
N THR A 160 -24.23 8.90 -27.63
CA THR A 160 -25.51 9.60 -27.53
C THR A 160 -26.62 8.82 -28.26
N PRO A 161 -27.91 9.14 -28.03
CA PRO A 161 -29.01 8.55 -28.80
C PRO A 161 -28.79 8.70 -30.31
N GLY A 162 -29.20 7.69 -31.07
CA GLY A 162 -28.93 7.54 -32.51
C GLY A 162 -27.63 6.81 -32.85
N PHE A 163 -26.76 6.58 -31.86
CA PHE A 163 -25.51 5.84 -32.01
C PHE A 163 -25.49 4.58 -31.16
N ARG A 164 -24.77 3.56 -31.64
CA ARG A 164 -24.44 2.34 -30.91
C ARG A 164 -22.92 2.25 -30.68
N LYS A 165 -22.54 1.52 -29.64
CA LYS A 165 -21.14 1.14 -29.44
C LYS A 165 -20.67 0.21 -30.56
N PHE A 166 -19.47 0.46 -31.04
CA PHE A 166 -18.77 -0.35 -32.01
C PHE A 166 -17.42 -0.76 -31.44
N TYR A 167 -17.26 -2.06 -31.17
CA TYR A 167 -16.05 -2.63 -30.62
C TYR A 167 -15.11 -3.05 -31.75
N GLN A 168 -13.86 -2.58 -31.70
CA GLN A 168 -12.82 -3.01 -32.63
C GLN A 168 -12.16 -4.30 -32.11
N GLU A 169 -11.90 -5.28 -32.98
CA GLU A 169 -11.41 -6.63 -32.61
C GLU A 169 -10.08 -6.65 -31.83
N GLN A 170 -9.32 -5.55 -31.83
CA GLN A 170 -8.03 -5.42 -31.16
C GLN A 170 -8.02 -4.41 -30.01
N ALA A 171 -9.17 -3.79 -29.70
CA ALA A 171 -9.31 -2.83 -28.61
C ALA A 171 -9.82 -3.51 -27.33
N PRO A 172 -9.46 -3.01 -26.13
CA PRO A 172 -10.04 -3.48 -24.87
C PRO A 172 -11.56 -3.26 -24.81
N ASP A 173 -12.28 -4.06 -24.01
CA ASP A 173 -13.75 -3.99 -23.89
C ASP A 173 -14.30 -2.62 -23.43
N CYS A 174 -13.49 -1.79 -22.76
CA CYS A 174 -13.89 -0.45 -22.36
C CYS A 174 -13.70 0.62 -23.46
N CYS A 175 -13.08 0.25 -24.58
CA CYS A 175 -12.76 1.11 -25.71
C CYS A 175 -13.66 0.75 -26.90
N PHE A 176 -14.46 1.71 -27.35
CA PHE A 176 -15.38 1.58 -28.46
C PHE A 176 -15.52 2.89 -29.22
N ASP A 177 -15.90 2.80 -30.49
CA ASP A 177 -16.36 3.94 -31.27
C ASP A 177 -17.88 4.06 -31.20
N CYS A 178 -18.40 5.26 -31.45
CA CYS A 178 -19.83 5.47 -31.62
C CYS A 178 -20.16 5.45 -33.11
N ALA A 179 -20.87 4.42 -33.54
CA ALA A 179 -21.34 4.25 -34.91
C ALA A 179 -22.82 4.57 -35.01
N TRP A 180 -23.23 5.17 -36.14
CA TRP A 180 -24.64 5.41 -36.42
C TRP A 180 -25.45 4.12 -36.45
N CYS A 181 -26.69 4.18 -35.99
CA CYS A 181 -27.63 3.09 -36.21
C CYS A 181 -27.88 2.90 -37.72
N PRO A 182 -27.99 1.65 -38.19
CA PRO A 182 -28.45 1.35 -39.55
C PRO A 182 -29.82 1.96 -39.84
N GLU A 183 -30.15 2.09 -41.14
CA GLU A 183 -31.49 2.53 -41.54
C GLU A 183 -32.58 1.63 -40.94
N ASN A 184 -33.67 2.25 -40.50
CA ASN A 184 -34.80 1.60 -39.82
C ASN A 184 -34.50 1.05 -38.41
N GLU A 185 -33.36 1.40 -37.81
CA GLU A 185 -33.05 1.10 -36.42
C GLU A 185 -32.79 2.39 -35.62
N ILE A 186 -33.07 2.35 -34.32
CA ILE A 186 -32.89 3.48 -33.41
C ILE A 186 -32.23 3.04 -32.09
N SER A 187 -31.37 3.90 -31.57
CA SER A 187 -30.84 3.88 -30.22
C SER A 187 -31.47 5.05 -29.47
N ASN A 188 -32.37 4.77 -28.52
CA ASN A 188 -33.12 5.82 -27.82
C ASN A 188 -32.44 6.26 -26.50
N GLU A 189 -31.54 5.43 -25.99
CA GLU A 189 -30.84 5.67 -24.73
C GLU A 189 -29.35 5.92 -24.97
N THR A 190 -28.69 6.59 -24.02
CA THR A 190 -27.24 6.80 -24.06
C THR A 190 -26.51 5.49 -23.74
N GLY A 191 -25.41 5.23 -24.46
CA GLY A 191 -24.51 4.11 -24.16
C GLY A 191 -25.01 2.73 -24.60
N MET A 192 -26.04 2.66 -25.45
CA MET A 192 -26.53 1.39 -26.00
C MET A 192 -25.49 0.70 -26.88
N SER A 193 -25.40 -0.63 -26.78
CA SER A 193 -24.52 -1.45 -27.63
C SER A 193 -25.17 -1.92 -28.93
N PHE A 194 -26.50 -1.84 -29.02
CA PHE A 194 -27.29 -2.27 -30.18
C PHE A 194 -28.40 -1.27 -30.46
N CYS A 195 -28.88 -1.25 -31.70
CA CYS A 195 -30.04 -0.46 -32.11
C CYS A 195 -31.25 -1.38 -32.22
N ASN A 196 -32.44 -0.85 -31.92
CA ASN A 196 -33.69 -1.57 -32.04
C ASN A 196 -34.39 -1.20 -33.34
N ILE A 197 -35.01 -2.17 -34.00
CA ILE A 197 -35.82 -1.90 -35.20
C ILE A 197 -36.95 -0.94 -34.85
N PHE A 198 -37.11 0.07 -35.68
CA PHE A 198 -38.22 1.00 -35.59
C PHE A 198 -39.53 0.27 -35.92
N SER A 199 -40.27 -0.15 -34.89
CA SER A 199 -41.61 -0.73 -35.04
C SER A 199 -42.67 0.33 -34.80
N PHE A 200 -43.50 0.62 -35.81
CA PHE A 200 -44.75 1.32 -35.60
C PHE A 200 -45.66 0.46 -34.70
N GLN A 201 -45.83 0.85 -33.44
CA GLN A 201 -46.96 0.35 -32.65
C GLN A 201 -48.22 1.04 -33.17
N LYS A 202 -49.13 0.24 -33.71
CA LYS A 202 -50.39 0.69 -34.29
C LYS A 202 -51.51 0.60 -33.26
#